data_AF-A0A7C3GQD5-F1
#
_entry.id   AF-A0A7C3GQD5-F1
#
_cell.length_a   1.000
_cell.length_b   1.000
_cell.length_c   1.000
_cell.angle_alpha   90.00
_cell.angle_beta   90.00
_cell.angle_gamma   90.00
#
_symmetry.space_group_name_H-M   'P 1'
#
loop_
_entity.id
_entity.type
_entity.pdbx_description
1 polymer ?
#
loop_
_entity_poly.entity_id
_entity_poly.type
_entity_poly.pdbx_seq_one_letter_code
_entity_poly.pdbx_strand_id
1 'polypeptide(L)' 'MSQNSPKIGVALGGGGLLGIAHIGVLKMLRVAGIKPDFITGT' A
#
# COMPACT_ATOMS: atom_id res chain seq x y z
N MET A 1 -3.87 -9.88 -25.52
CA MET A 1 -2.96 -8.95 -24.80
C MET A 1 -2.76 -9.52 -23.40
N SER A 2 -1.51 -9.67 -22.99
CA SER A 2 -1.07 -10.55 -21.91
C SER A 2 -1.76 -10.30 -20.56
N GLN A 3 -2.51 -11.31 -20.10
CA GLN A 3 -3.28 -11.34 -18.85
C GLN A 3 -2.38 -11.58 -17.63
N ASN A 4 -1.47 -10.66 -17.34
CA ASN A 4 -0.75 -10.71 -16.07
C ASN A 4 -0.39 -9.31 -15.59
N SER A 5 -1.41 -8.58 -15.13
CA SER A 5 -1.20 -7.35 -14.36
C SER A 5 -0.20 -7.64 -13.23
N PRO A 6 0.86 -6.81 -13.08
CA PRO A 6 1.84 -7.02 -12.04
C PRO A 6 1.16 -6.95 -10.67
N LYS A 7 1.48 -7.92 -9.80
CA LYS A 7 1.00 -7.88 -8.42
C LYS A 7 1.72 -6.76 -7.67
N ILE A 8 0.98 -5.95 -6.93
CA ILE A 8 1.51 -4.79 -6.23
C ILE A 8 1.55 -5.09 -4.73
N GLY A 9 2.73 -4.98 -4.12
CA GLY A 9 2.92 -5.08 -2.67
C GLY A 9 3.17 -3.71 -2.05
N VAL A 10 2.64 -3.48 -0.85
CA VAL A 10 2.95 -2.29 -0.04
C VAL A 10 3.60 -2.72 1.27
N ALA A 11 4.80 -2.21 1.56
CA ALA A 11 5.50 -2.42 2.82
C ALA A 11 5.41 -1.15 3.68
N LEU A 12 4.77 -1.25 4.84
CA LEU A 12 4.65 -0.18 5.83
C LEU A 12 5.79 -0.32 6.84
N GLY A 13 6.72 0.64 6.84
CA GLY A 13 7.83 0.63 7.79
C GLY A 13 7.34 0.84 9.23
N GLY A 14 8.10 0.36 10.21
CA GLY A 14 7.82 0.65 11.62
C GLY A 14 7.92 2.16 11.90
N GLY A 15 7.03 2.69 12.74
CA GLY A 15 6.97 4.13 13.02
C GLY A 15 6.35 4.52 14.36
N GLY A 16 6.01 3.55 15.22
CA GLY A 16 5.36 3.80 16.50
C GLY A 16 4.15 4.73 16.36
N LEU A 17 4.10 5.79 17.19
CA LEU A 17 3.03 6.79 17.13
C LEU A 17 2.97 7.56 15.79
N LEU A 18 4.11 7.79 15.13
CA LEU A 18 4.16 8.47 13.83
C LEU A 18 3.69 7.59 12.67
N GLY A 19 3.48 6.29 12.91
CA GLY A 19 2.91 5.36 11.96
C GLY A 19 1.51 5.75 11.47
N ILE A 20 0.83 6.69 12.15
CA ILE A 20 -0.44 7.27 11.68
C ILE A 20 -0.35 7.88 10.28
N ALA A 21 0.83 8.30 9.83
CA ALA A 21 1.07 8.79 8.48
C ALA A 21 0.69 7.76 7.39
N HIS A 22 0.80 6.46 7.68
CA HIS A 22 0.42 5.39 6.75
C HIS A 22 -1.06 5.42 6.37
N ILE A 23 -1.94 5.95 7.22
CA ILE A 23 -3.37 6.08 6.92
C ILE A 23 -3.57 7.00 5.70
N GLY A 24 -2.82 8.12 5.65
CA GLY A 24 -2.85 9.04 4.51
C GLY A 24 -2.38 8.38 3.22
N VAL A 25 -1.30 7.60 3.30
CA VAL A 25 -0.76 6.83 2.16
C VAL A 25 -1.80 5.83 1.64
N LEU A 26 -2.38 5.00 2.51
CA LEU A 26 -3.41 4.02 2.12
C LEU A 26 -4.66 4.69 1.53
N LYS A 27 -5.04 5.86 2.05
CA LYS A 27 -6.16 6.63 1.49
C LYS A 27 -5.86 7.11 0.08
N MET A 28 -4.65 7.62 -0.17
CA MET A 28 -4.25 8.10 -1.50
C MET A 28 -4.06 6.97 -2.51
N LEU A 29 -3.54 5.82 -2.10
CA LEU A 29 -3.50 4.63 -2.96
C LEU A 29 -4.90 4.25 -3.44
N ARG A 30 -5.90 4.26 -2.55
CA ARG A 30 -7.30 4.01 -2.91
C ARG A 30 -7.83 5.06 -3.90
N VAL A 31 -7.58 6.34 -3.67
CA VAL A 31 -8.01 7.43 -4.58
C VAL A 31 -7.37 7.29 -5.96
N ALA A 32 -6.10 6.87 -6.01
CA ALA A 32 -5.38 6.62 -7.25
C ALA A 32 -5.79 5.32 -7.97
N GLY A 33 -6.74 4.55 -7.43
CA GLY A 33 -7.15 3.26 -7.99
C GLY A 33 -6.11 2.14 -7.82
N ILE A 34 -5.10 2.35 -6.97
CA ILE A 34 -4.04 1.37 -6.70
C ILE A 34 -4.50 0.48 -5.54
N LYS A 35 -4.80 -0.78 -5.84
CA LYS A 35 -5.13 -1.79 -4.85
C LYS A 35 -3.94 -2.75 -4.67
N PRO A 36 -3.25 -2.72 -3.52
CA PRO A 36 -2.20 -3.69 -3.24
C PRO A 36 -2.79 -5.10 -3.12
N ASP A 37 -2.11 -6.08 -3.69
CA ASP A 37 -2.39 -7.50 -3.51
C ASP A 37 -1.82 -8.03 -2.20
N PHE A 38 -0.73 -7.40 -1.73
CA PHE A 38 -0.04 -7.78 -0.49
C PHE A 38 0.28 -6.54 0.32
N ILE A 39 0.13 -6.67 1.64
CA ILE A 39 0.55 -5.67 2.60
C ILE A 39 1.44 -6.35 3.63
N THR A 40 2.57 -5.74 3.95
CA THR A 40 3.48 -6.18 5.00
C THR A 40 3.94 -4.98 5.83
N GLY A 41 4.44 -5.20 7.03
CA GLY A 41 4.97 -4.14 7.87
C GLY A 41 5.64 -4.66 9.14
N THR A 42 6.14 -3.73 9.96
CA THR A 42 6.71 -3.99 11.28
C THR A 42 5.80 -3.46 12.37
#